data_AF-A0A349VNQ1-F1
#
_entry.id   AF-A0A349VNQ1-F1
#
_cell.length_a   1.000
_cell.length_b   1.000
_cell.length_c   1.000
_cell.angle_alpha   90.00
_cell.angle_beta   90.00
_cell.angle_gamma   90.00
#
_symmetry.space_group_name_H-M   'P 1'
#
loop_
_entity.id
_entity.type
_entity.pdbx_description
1 polymer ?
#
loop_
_entity_poly.entity_id
_entity_poly.type
_entity_poly.pdbx_seq_one_letter_code
_entity_poly.pdbx_strand_id
1 'polypeptide(L)'
;HRYSKSRYSDKDFYGGLTLIAREGRRKGIFLYLTTQNPKDVSPVLFGQVGTMLIHRLMENDEIKTVQSHLDDYSLKHIRKLNQGEMILTSVNLLHNMFVRVKKSDRKQYNETPLL
;
A
#
# COMPACT_ATOMS: atom_id res chain seq x y z
N HIS A 1 -5.09 0.80 15.44
CA HIS A 1 -4.05 1.85 15.62
C HIS A 1 -4.20 2.59 16.96
N ARG A 2 -3.97 1.90 18.09
CA ARG A 2 -4.12 2.49 19.46
C ARG A 2 -2.80 3.05 20.05
N TYR A 3 -1.68 2.91 19.33
CA TYR A 3 -0.34 3.26 19.84
C TYR A 3 0.33 4.46 19.15
N SER A 4 -0.37 5.22 18.29
CA SER A 4 0.22 6.37 17.58
C SER A 4 -0.03 7.73 18.25
N LYS A 5 -0.76 7.81 19.37
CA LYS A 5 -1.04 9.10 20.01
C LYS A 5 0.05 9.47 21.03
N SER A 6 1.07 10.17 20.55
CA SER A 6 1.96 10.99 21.38
C SER A 6 1.26 12.31 21.75
N ARG A 7 1.35 12.72 23.02
CA ARG A 7 0.73 13.94 23.59
C ARG A 7 1.58 15.20 23.39
N TYR A 8 2.26 15.36 22.25
CA TYR A 8 3.09 16.55 22.01
C TYR A 8 2.94 17.07 20.57
N SER A 9 2.39 18.29 20.49
CA SER A 9 2.53 19.31 19.43
C SER A 9 1.80 19.11 18.09
N ASP A 10 0.79 19.94 17.88
CA ASP A 10 -0.15 20.03 16.76
C ASP A 10 0.36 20.76 15.50
N LYS A 11 1.68 20.96 15.29
CA LYS A 11 2.12 21.81 14.15
C LYS A 11 3.18 21.30 13.17
N ASP A 12 3.91 20.22 13.43
CA ASP A 12 4.87 19.67 12.44
C ASP A 12 5.03 18.15 12.57
N PHE A 13 3.91 17.44 12.66
CA PHE A 13 3.94 15.98 12.78
C PHE A 13 4.18 15.33 11.41
N TYR A 14 5.43 15.35 10.93
CA TYR A 14 5.87 14.23 10.11
C TYR A 14 5.86 13.01 11.02
N GLY A 15 4.75 12.26 11.02
CA GLY A 15 4.62 11.05 11.83
C GLY A 15 5.82 10.13 11.62
N GLY A 16 6.18 9.32 12.62
CA GLY A 16 7.39 8.48 12.59
C GLY A 16 7.52 7.62 11.33
N LEU A 17 6.40 7.16 10.76
CA LEU A 17 6.38 6.46 9.47
C LEU A 17 6.86 7.33 8.30
N THR A 18 6.47 8.61 8.25
CA THR A 18 6.92 9.56 7.23
C THR A 18 8.41 9.84 7.35
N LEU A 19 8.93 9.93 8.57
CA LEU A 19 10.38 10.07 8.80
C LEU A 19 11.14 8.83 8.28
N ILE A 20 10.65 7.62 8.60
CA ILE A 20 11.25 6.37 8.10
C ILE A 20 11.17 6.31 6.57
N ALA A 21 10.03 6.69 5.97
CA ALA A 21 9.87 6.66 4.52
C ALA A 21 10.84 7.59 3.78
N ARG A 22 11.15 8.77 4.36
CA ARG A 22 12.10 9.74 3.78
C ARG A 22 13.56 9.39 4.02
N GLU A 23 13.89 9.03 5.26
CA GLU A 23 15.27 8.97 5.75
C GLU A 23 15.77 7.55 6.04
N GLY A 24 14.86 6.58 6.17
CA GLY A 24 15.17 5.21 6.56
C GLY A 24 16.16 4.54 5.62
N ARG A 25 16.04 4.78 4.30
CA ARG A 25 16.95 4.22 3.29
C ARG A 25 18.41 4.60 3.53
N ARG A 26 18.69 5.83 4.00
CA ARG A 26 20.07 6.28 4.32
C ARG A 26 20.69 5.47 5.46
N LYS A 27 19.84 4.83 6.27
CA LYS A 27 20.21 4.02 7.44
C LYS A 27 20.00 2.52 7.22
N GLY A 28 19.70 2.09 5.99
CA GLY A 28 19.39 0.68 5.68
C GLY A 28 18.06 0.19 6.28
N ILE A 29 17.15 1.08 6.65
CA ILE A 29 15.83 0.76 7.19
C ILE A 29 14.79 0.86 6.08
N PHE A 30 14.01 -0.21 5.90
CA PHE A 30 12.96 -0.28 4.88
C PHE A 30 11.58 -0.41 5.54
N LEU A 31 10.60 0.27 4.94
CA LEU A 31 9.23 0.29 5.42
C LEU A 31 8.33 -0.50 4.48
N TYR A 32 7.63 -1.49 5.02
CA TYR A 32 6.55 -2.19 4.35
C TYR A 32 5.23 -1.86 5.05
N LEU A 33 4.28 -1.32 4.28
CA LEU A 33 2.95 -0.98 4.77
C LEU A 33 1.93 -1.88 4.09
N THR A 34 0.98 -2.39 4.87
CA THR A 34 -0.19 -3.10 4.38
C THR A 34 -1.43 -2.43 4.94
N THR A 35 -2.42 -2.19 4.08
CA THR A 35 -3.71 -1.62 4.43
C THR A 35 -4.78 -2.23 3.53
N GLN A 36 -6.01 -2.32 4.04
CA GLN A 36 -7.18 -2.68 3.22
C GLN A 36 -7.71 -1.48 2.44
N ASN A 37 -7.54 -0.25 2.98
CA ASN A 37 -7.97 0.97 2.32
C ASN A 37 -6.76 1.90 2.09
N PRO A 38 -6.41 2.23 0.83
CA PRO A 38 -5.29 3.13 0.54
C PRO A 38 -5.50 4.54 1.11
N LYS A 39 -6.75 4.96 1.36
CA LYS A 39 -7.07 6.26 1.98
C LYS A 39 -6.63 6.36 3.44
N ASP A 40 -6.36 5.23 4.10
CA ASP A 40 -5.83 5.21 5.48
C ASP A 40 -4.37 5.69 5.56
N VAL A 41 -3.69 5.80 4.41
CA VAL A 41 -2.31 6.31 4.31
C VAL A 41 -2.37 7.80 4.00
N SER A 42 -1.67 8.61 4.81
CA SER A 42 -1.64 10.06 4.56
C SER A 42 -1.01 10.38 3.20
N PRO A 43 -1.47 11.43 2.49
CA PRO A 43 -0.92 11.78 1.18
C PRO A 43 0.59 12.02 1.19
N VAL A 44 1.12 12.59 2.28
CA VAL A 44 2.56 12.83 2.45
C VAL A 44 3.34 11.52 2.53
N LEU A 45 2.84 10.53 3.28
CA LEU A 45 3.48 9.21 3.39
C LEU A 45 3.31 8.41 2.09
N PHE A 46 2.12 8.45 1.50
CA PHE A 46 1.82 7.79 0.23
C PHE A 46 2.75 8.26 -0.88
N GLY A 47 3.02 9.57 -0.97
CA GLY A 47 3.95 10.14 -1.94
C GLY A 47 5.43 9.74 -1.76
N GLN A 48 5.79 9.05 -0.67
CA GLN A 48 7.13 8.46 -0.49
C GLN A 48 7.19 6.98 -0.92
N VAL A 49 6.05 6.36 -1.26
CA VAL A 49 5.98 4.94 -1.63
C VAL A 49 6.39 4.77 -3.09
N GLY A 50 7.59 4.22 -3.31
CA GLY A 50 8.10 3.98 -4.67
C GLY A 50 7.67 2.65 -5.30
N THR A 51 7.03 1.75 -4.56
CA THR A 51 6.59 0.43 -5.06
C THR A 51 5.34 -0.02 -4.34
N MET A 52 4.35 -0.51 -5.09
CA MET A 52 3.07 -0.95 -4.54
C MET A 52 2.69 -2.33 -5.09
N LEU A 53 2.09 -3.12 -4.20
CA LEU A 53 1.42 -4.37 -4.51
C LEU A 53 -0.08 -4.12 -4.34
N ILE A 54 -0.78 -3.91 -5.46
CA ILE A 54 -2.18 -3.46 -5.47
C ILE A 54 -3.08 -4.65 -5.75
N HIS A 55 -3.80 -5.11 -4.73
CA HIS A 55 -4.87 -6.09 -4.86
C HIS A 55 -6.16 -5.45 -5.39
N ARG A 56 -7.21 -6.26 -5.56
CA ARG A 56 -8.52 -5.78 -6.02
C ARG A 56 -9.03 -4.61 -5.16
N LEU A 57 -9.28 -3.48 -5.80
CA LEU A 57 -10.01 -2.34 -5.24
C LEU A 57 -11.35 -2.19 -5.97
N MET A 58 -12.41 -1.90 -5.22
CA MET A 58 -13.77 -1.78 -5.77
C MET A 58 -14.25 -0.33 -5.77
N GLU A 59 -13.96 0.41 -4.69
CA GLU A 59 -14.45 1.76 -4.47
C GLU A 59 -13.72 2.76 -5.40
N ASN A 60 -14.48 3.67 -6.02
CA ASN A 60 -13.91 4.68 -6.91
C ASN A 60 -12.85 5.55 -6.22
N ASP A 61 -13.09 5.93 -4.96
CA ASP A 61 -12.19 6.84 -4.25
C ASP A 61 -10.89 6.15 -3.81
N GLU A 62 -10.93 4.85 -3.54
CA GLU A 62 -9.72 4.04 -3.35
C GLU A 62 -8.89 3.97 -4.63
N ILE A 63 -9.56 3.70 -5.77
CA ILE A 63 -8.91 3.63 -7.08
C ILE A 63 -8.27 4.97 -7.45
N LYS A 64 -8.95 6.09 -7.19
CA LYS A 64 -8.38 7.44 -7.41
C LYS A 64 -7.09 7.66 -6.62
N THR A 65 -6.98 7.12 -5.41
CA THR A 65 -5.78 7.28 -4.57
C THR A 65 -4.55 6.64 -5.20
N VAL A 66 -4.72 5.50 -5.86
CA VAL A 66 -3.62 4.76 -6.50
C VAL A 66 -3.46 5.08 -8.00
N GLN A 67 -4.35 5.91 -8.55
CA GLN A 67 -4.49 6.08 -10.00
C GLN A 67 -3.21 6.57 -10.68
N SER A 68 -2.47 7.48 -10.04
CA SER A 68 -1.23 8.03 -10.58
C SER A 68 -0.10 7.01 -10.73
N HIS A 69 -0.22 5.84 -10.10
CA HIS A 69 0.77 4.76 -10.14
C HIS A 69 0.39 3.64 -11.12
N LEU A 70 -0.75 3.75 -11.80
CA LEU A 70 -1.28 2.73 -12.68
C LEU A 70 -1.43 3.26 -14.10
N ASP A 71 -1.08 2.44 -15.08
CA ASP A 71 -1.41 2.70 -16.48
C ASP A 71 -2.90 2.43 -16.76
N ASP A 72 -3.40 2.96 -17.87
CA ASP A 72 -4.81 2.82 -18.27
C ASP A 72 -5.27 1.36 -18.36
N TYR A 73 -4.38 0.46 -18.77
CA TYR A 73 -4.68 -0.96 -18.84
C TYR A 73 -4.89 -1.53 -17.44
N SER A 74 -4.00 -1.24 -16.51
CA SER A 74 -4.03 -1.66 -15.11
C SER A 74 -5.26 -1.10 -14.38
N LEU A 75 -5.59 0.17 -14.62
CA LEU A 75 -6.80 0.81 -14.08
C LEU A 75 -8.09 0.11 -14.52
N LYS A 76 -8.17 -0.32 -15.78
CA LYS A 76 -9.34 -1.06 -16.29
C LYS A 76 -9.44 -2.48 -15.71
N HIS A 77 -8.33 -3.04 -15.22
CA HIS A 77 -8.27 -4.42 -14.72
C HIS A 77 -8.29 -4.53 -13.20
N ILE A 78 -8.03 -3.46 -12.45
CA ILE A 78 -7.94 -3.50 -10.97
C ILE A 78 -9.17 -4.14 -10.30
N ARG A 79 -10.37 -3.88 -10.83
CA ARG A 79 -11.64 -4.45 -10.32
C ARG A 79 -11.83 -5.93 -10.64
N LYS A 80 -11.13 -6.42 -11.67
CA LYS A 80 -11.26 -7.78 -12.20
C LYS A 80 -10.28 -8.76 -11.55
N LEU A 81 -9.36 -8.28 -10.71
CA LEU A 81 -8.40 -9.11 -10.00
C LEU A 81 -9.12 -10.12 -9.10
N ASN A 82 -8.72 -11.38 -9.18
CA ASN A 82 -9.21 -12.45 -8.32
C ASN A 82 -8.40 -12.54 -7.02
N GLN A 83 -8.84 -13.40 -6.10
CA GLN A 83 -8.09 -13.69 -4.90
C GLN A 83 -6.69 -14.23 -5.26
N GLY A 84 -5.66 -13.64 -4.65
CA GLY A 84 -4.27 -13.98 -4.94
C GLY A 84 -3.72 -13.28 -6.18
N GLU A 85 -4.49 -12.48 -6.90
CA GLU A 85 -3.99 -11.65 -8.00
C GLU A 85 -3.72 -10.22 -7.50
N MET A 86 -2.73 -9.58 -8.11
CA MET A 86 -2.35 -8.19 -7.84
C MET A 86 -1.70 -7.54 -9.05
N ILE A 87 -1.62 -6.22 -9.02
CA ILE A 87 -0.77 -5.40 -9.89
C ILE A 87 0.45 -4.95 -9.08
N LEU A 88 1.65 -5.24 -9.58
CA LEU A 88 2.90 -4.69 -9.09
C LEU A 88 3.23 -3.43 -9.91
N THR A 89 3.35 -2.30 -9.23
CA THR A 89 3.81 -1.02 -9.79
C THR A 89 5.01 -0.50 -9.02
N SER A 90 5.93 0.17 -9.72
CA SER A 90 7.12 0.78 -9.11
C SER A 90 7.63 1.91 -9.98
N VAL A 91 8.23 2.93 -9.35
CA VAL A 91 8.94 4.00 -10.05
C VAL A 91 10.14 3.51 -10.87
N ASN A 92 10.61 2.28 -10.60
CA ASN A 92 11.73 1.64 -11.31
C ASN A 92 11.27 0.57 -12.33
N LEU A 93 9.97 0.37 -12.52
CA LEU A 93 9.45 -0.56 -13.51
C LEU A 93 9.05 0.19 -14.78
N LEU A 94 9.36 -0.39 -15.94
CA LEU A 94 8.95 0.15 -17.24
C LEU A 94 7.43 0.05 -17.44
N HIS A 95 6.84 -1.05 -16.97
CA HIS A 95 5.41 -1.33 -17.09
C HIS A 95 4.91 -2.00 -15.81
N ASN A 96 3.63 -1.80 -15.52
CA ASN A 96 2.98 -2.52 -14.44
C ASN A 96 2.92 -4.02 -14.74
N MET A 97 3.12 -4.83 -13.71
CA MET A 97 3.13 -6.29 -13.84
C MET A 97 1.93 -6.90 -13.14
N PHE A 98 1.24 -7.81 -13.84
CA PHE A 98 0.20 -8.63 -13.23
C PHE A 98 0.83 -9.85 -12.58
N VAL A 99 0.62 -10.01 -11.28
CA VAL A 99 1.26 -11.04 -10.47
C VAL A 99 0.20 -11.91 -9.81
N ARG A 100 0.40 -13.23 -9.85
CA ARG A 100 -0.37 -14.21 -9.10
C ARG A 100 0.46 -14.75 -7.93
N VAL A 101 -0.01 -14.49 -6.72
CA VAL A 101 0.59 -14.95 -5.47
C VAL A 101 0.27 -16.42 -5.26
N LYS A 102 1.31 -17.21 -5.04
CA LYS A 102 1.16 -18.58 -4.56
C LYS A 102 0.76 -18.54 -3.09
N LYS A 103 -0.27 -19.32 -2.74
CA LYS A 103 -0.71 -19.48 -1.34
C LYS A 103 0.49 -19.94 -0.50
N SER A 104 0.66 -19.33 0.67
CA SER A 104 1.71 -19.73 1.60
C SER A 104 1.36 -21.07 2.25
N ASP A 105 2.35 -21.95 2.40
CA ASP A 105 2.22 -23.20 3.16
C ASP A 105 2.19 -22.95 4.68
N ARG A 106 2.50 -21.72 5.12
CA ARG A 106 2.44 -21.35 6.53
C ARG A 106 0.98 -21.22 6.97
N LYS A 107 0.63 -21.90 8.06
CA LYS A 107 -0.64 -21.70 8.74
C LYS A 107 -0.71 -20.26 9.24
N GLN A 108 -1.62 -19.47 8.69
CA GLN A 108 -1.96 -18.16 9.21
C GLN A 108 -2.94 -18.35 10.37
N TYR A 109 -2.67 -17.70 11.51
CA TYR A 109 -3.61 -17.63 12.63
C TYR A 109 -4.58 -16.47 12.42
N ASN A 110 -5.33 -16.55 11.33
CA ASN A 110 -6.29 -15.54 10.90
C ASN A 110 -7.70 -16.12 11.06
N GLU A 111 -8.15 -16.27 12.31
CA GLU A 111 -9.56 -16.57 12.63
C GLU A 111 -10.45 -15.39 12.18
N THR A 112 -10.52 -15.19 10.87
CA THR A 112 -11.38 -14.24 10.20
C THR A 112 -12.72 -14.94 10.06
N PRO A 113 -13.80 -14.39 10.63
CA PRO A 113 -15.13 -14.94 10.43
C PRO A 113 -15.41 -15.04 8.93
N LEU A 114 -15.81 -16.23 8.49
CA LEU A 114 -16.37 -16.40 7.15
C LEU A 114 -17.77 -15.78 7.19
N LEU A 115 -17.97 -14.72 6.42
CA LEU A 115 -19.29 -14.13 6.15
C LEU A 115 -20.08 -15.02 5.18
#